data_AF-A0A0S7CWH4-F1
#
_entry.id   AF-A0A0S7CWH4-F1
#
_cell.length_a   1.000
_cell.length_b   1.000
_cell.length_c   1.000
_cell.angle_alpha   90.00
_cell.angle_beta   90.00
_cell.angle_gamma   90.00
#
_symmetry.space_group_name_H-M   'P 1'
#
loop_
_entity.id
_entity.type
_entity.pdbx_description
1 polymer ?
#
loop_
_entity_poly.entity_id
_entity_poly.type
_entity_poly.pdbx_seq_one_letter_code
_entity_poly.pdbx_strand_id
1 'polypeptide(L)'
;MRRLHIFASATACLSLIATILIAAPAHAGSAQRNTAPQEQEDQRIRADTGRGVQPVAWDQGLSPGPSALPLHEIAKKYDGVDVMDGNAPGTAAVQTQSPSGAVRITVPGKKSETRPAQLKGVPIGHFIGEGAPLLTTALSGATTTTYSTPHGSQTLITVESDKALRDYRFPLALAAGSTAKVEADGSVLIRDAAGRVTSTFVSPWAFDADGKPVATTFRIEDDTLVQHIDFNSSNAFPLTADPSIQWVPWPVLALRC
;
A
#
# COMPACT_ATOMS: atom_id res chain seq x y z
N MET A 1 -54.61 35.51 -20.39
CA MET A 1 -55.97 35.60 -19.81
C MET A 1 -56.46 34.18 -19.51
N ARG A 2 -57.20 34.05 -18.40
CA ARG A 2 -57.88 32.89 -17.76
C ARG A 2 -58.40 31.80 -18.75
N ARG A 3 -58.47 30.51 -18.42
CA ARG A 3 -59.32 29.89 -17.37
C ARG A 3 -58.90 28.47 -16.96
N LEU A 4 -59.37 28.14 -15.76
CA LEU A 4 -59.19 27.02 -14.85
C LEU A 4 -60.51 26.21 -14.77
N HIS A 5 -60.49 24.88 -14.63
CA HIS A 5 -61.53 23.97 -14.06
C HIS A 5 -60.84 22.59 -13.89
N ILE A 6 -60.54 21.98 -12.71
CA ILE A 6 -61.21 21.61 -11.45
C ILE A 6 -62.32 20.54 -11.56
N PHE A 7 -62.13 19.49 -10.73
CA PHE A 7 -63.06 18.56 -10.01
C PHE A 7 -62.90 17.09 -10.43
N ALA A 8 -62.98 16.07 -9.57
CA ALA A 8 -62.80 15.83 -8.12
C ALA A 8 -63.27 14.38 -7.82
N SER A 9 -62.94 13.92 -6.60
CA SER A 9 -63.61 12.87 -5.78
C SER A 9 -63.27 11.41 -6.01
N ALA A 10 -63.22 10.53 -5.01
CA ALA A 10 -63.07 10.54 -3.53
C ALA A 10 -63.39 9.10 -3.06
N THR A 11 -63.25 8.83 -1.73
CA THR A 11 -63.71 7.69 -0.91
C THR A 11 -62.58 6.68 -0.57
N ALA A 12 -61.98 6.53 0.63
CA ALA A 12 -62.29 6.70 2.07
C ALA A 12 -62.85 5.44 2.80
N CYS A 13 -62.14 4.98 3.85
CA CYS A 13 -62.58 4.32 5.11
C CYS A 13 -61.30 3.85 5.88
N LEU A 14 -60.83 4.43 7.00
CA LEU A 14 -61.26 4.34 8.42
C LEU A 14 -61.63 2.92 8.89
N SER A 15 -61.34 2.38 10.07
CA SER A 15 -60.53 2.68 11.28
C SER A 15 -60.80 1.52 12.27
N LEU A 16 -59.88 1.13 13.17
CA LEU A 16 -60.09 1.15 14.63
C LEU A 16 -58.92 0.55 15.45
N ILE A 17 -58.71 1.15 16.62
CA ILE A 17 -57.75 0.86 17.69
C ILE A 17 -58.49 0.14 18.82
N ALA A 18 -57.80 -0.72 19.60
CA ALA A 18 -58.09 -0.90 21.03
C ALA A 18 -56.87 -1.48 21.78
N THR A 19 -56.44 -0.74 22.81
CA THR A 19 -55.50 -1.15 23.87
C THR A 19 -56.31 -1.44 25.12
N ILE A 20 -55.97 -2.45 25.95
CA ILE A 20 -56.25 -2.51 27.40
C ILE A 20 -55.25 -3.48 28.08
N LEU A 21 -54.98 -3.17 29.35
CA LEU A 21 -53.86 -3.54 30.22
C LEU A 21 -54.35 -4.41 31.42
N ILE A 22 -53.41 -5.10 32.08
CA ILE A 22 -53.36 -5.50 33.53
C ILE A 22 -53.75 -6.94 33.96
N ALA A 23 -52.85 -7.50 34.81
CA ALA A 23 -52.98 -8.44 35.94
C ALA A 23 -52.75 -9.96 35.76
N ALA A 24 -51.73 -10.46 36.48
CA ALA A 24 -51.66 -11.79 37.10
C ALA A 24 -52.18 -11.68 38.56
N PRO A 25 -52.63 -12.77 39.25
CA PRO A 25 -51.69 -13.73 39.87
C PRO A 25 -52.18 -15.20 40.12
N ALA A 26 -51.23 -16.03 40.58
CA ALA A 26 -51.34 -17.15 41.56
C ALA A 26 -51.80 -18.58 41.17
N HIS A 27 -50.79 -19.47 41.05
CA HIS A 27 -50.53 -20.76 41.75
C HIS A 27 -51.62 -21.85 41.96
N ALA A 28 -51.41 -23.02 41.31
CA ALA A 28 -51.40 -24.40 41.84
C ALA A 28 -51.10 -25.36 40.65
N GLY A 29 -50.38 -26.48 40.69
CA GLY A 29 -49.63 -27.21 41.69
C GLY A 29 -48.98 -28.44 41.00
N SER A 30 -47.77 -28.79 41.46
CA SER A 30 -47.06 -30.08 41.32
C SER A 30 -46.93 -30.79 39.96
N ALA A 31 -45.70 -30.77 39.42
CA ALA A 31 -45.06 -31.99 38.90
C ALA A 31 -43.53 -31.84 38.99
N GLN A 32 -42.92 -32.62 39.88
CA GLN A 32 -41.48 -32.81 40.04
C GLN A 32 -40.76 -32.99 38.71
N ARG A 33 -39.69 -32.21 38.48
CA ARG A 33 -38.58 -32.64 37.63
C ARG A 33 -37.28 -32.12 38.23
N ASN A 34 -36.39 -33.08 38.49
CA ASN A 34 -35.11 -32.92 39.15
C ASN A 34 -34.25 -31.84 38.49
N THR A 35 -33.67 -30.99 39.33
CA THR A 35 -32.56 -30.08 39.06
C THR A 35 -31.27 -30.86 38.80
N ALA A 36 -30.66 -30.67 37.63
CA ALA A 36 -29.21 -30.66 37.35
C ALA A 36 -28.94 -31.02 35.88
N PRO A 37 -28.78 -30.02 34.99
CA PRO A 37 -27.70 -30.14 34.00
C PRO A 37 -26.80 -28.91 33.85
N GLN A 38 -27.16 -27.73 34.38
CA GLN A 38 -26.40 -26.50 34.06
C GLN A 38 -25.07 -26.34 34.82
N GLU A 39 -24.92 -26.94 36.01
CA GLU A 39 -23.67 -26.84 36.78
C GLU A 39 -22.55 -27.74 36.22
N GLN A 40 -22.91 -28.78 35.46
CA GLN A 40 -21.96 -29.65 34.75
C GLN A 40 -21.50 -29.04 33.41
N GLU A 41 -22.33 -28.21 32.77
CA GLU A 41 -21.96 -27.50 31.53
C GLU A 41 -20.95 -26.37 31.81
N ASP A 42 -21.15 -25.61 32.90
CA ASP A 42 -20.29 -24.46 33.25
C ASP A 42 -18.91 -24.90 33.78
N GLN A 43 -18.82 -26.09 34.39
CA GLN A 43 -17.55 -26.72 34.77
C GLN A 43 -16.78 -27.29 33.56
N ARG A 44 -17.47 -27.69 32.49
CA ARG A 44 -16.81 -28.12 31.23
C ARG A 44 -16.16 -26.95 30.49
N ILE A 45 -16.79 -25.77 30.50
CA ILE A 45 -16.23 -24.58 29.84
C ILE A 45 -14.99 -24.06 30.58
N ARG A 46 -14.98 -24.07 31.93
CA ARG A 46 -13.81 -23.63 32.71
C ARG A 46 -12.61 -24.59 32.67
N ALA A 47 -12.85 -25.89 32.48
CA ALA A 47 -11.79 -26.88 32.36
C ALA A 47 -11.05 -26.85 31.00
N ASP A 48 -11.62 -26.20 29.98
CA ASP A 48 -11.01 -26.11 28.65
C ASP A 48 -10.12 -24.87 28.46
N THR A 49 -10.31 -23.83 29.27
CA THR A 49 -9.45 -22.63 29.30
C THR A 49 -8.09 -22.81 30.01
N GLY A 50 -7.73 -24.03 30.43
CA GLY A 50 -6.49 -24.34 31.16
C GLY A 50 -5.47 -25.20 30.42
N ARG A 51 -5.78 -25.72 29.22
CA ARG A 51 -4.79 -26.41 28.39
C ARG A 51 -4.19 -25.41 27.43
N GLY A 52 -3.01 -24.91 27.79
CA GLY A 52 -2.15 -24.20 26.85
C GLY A 52 -2.08 -24.99 25.56
N VAL A 53 -2.45 -24.34 24.46
CA VAL A 53 -2.19 -24.84 23.11
C VAL A 53 -0.66 -24.95 23.03
N GLN A 54 -0.15 -26.17 23.18
CA GLN A 54 1.22 -26.49 22.83
C GLN A 54 1.38 -26.09 21.36
N PRO A 55 2.39 -25.28 20.99
CA PRO A 55 2.70 -25.08 19.59
C PRO A 55 2.89 -26.46 18.96
N VAL A 56 2.17 -26.72 17.86
CA VAL A 56 2.41 -27.91 17.04
C VAL A 56 3.90 -27.92 16.66
N ALA A 57 4.63 -28.86 17.23
CA ALA A 57 6.02 -29.10 16.92
C ALA A 57 6.12 -29.67 15.50
N TRP A 58 6.49 -28.82 14.54
CA TRP A 58 7.00 -29.28 13.26
C TRP A 58 8.49 -29.61 13.43
N ASP A 59 8.76 -30.71 14.12
CA ASP A 59 10.09 -31.32 14.11
C ASP A 59 10.05 -32.51 13.17
N GLN A 60 10.28 -32.26 11.87
CA GLN A 60 10.91 -33.19 10.92
C GLN A 60 11.44 -32.37 9.72
N GLY A 61 12.74 -32.08 9.72
CA GLY A 61 13.51 -32.14 8.47
C GLY A 61 14.03 -30.85 7.82
N LEU A 62 13.97 -29.68 8.44
CA LEU A 62 14.78 -28.53 8.04
C LEU A 62 15.30 -27.84 9.30
N SER A 63 16.53 -28.14 9.73
CA SER A 63 17.19 -27.30 10.73
C SER A 63 17.25 -25.87 10.20
N PRO A 64 16.63 -24.87 10.85
CA PRO A 64 16.97 -23.50 10.55
C PRO A 64 18.42 -23.31 10.99
N GLY A 65 19.30 -22.98 10.04
CA GLY A 65 20.64 -22.49 10.35
C GLY A 65 20.58 -21.30 11.32
N PRO A 66 21.71 -20.92 11.94
CA PRO A 66 21.73 -20.11 13.16
C PRO A 66 20.93 -18.82 12.97
N SER A 67 19.82 -18.71 13.70
CA SER A 67 19.09 -17.48 14.02
C SER A 67 19.07 -16.42 12.91
N ALA A 68 18.18 -16.60 11.92
CA ALA A 68 17.79 -15.49 11.06
C ALA A 68 17.12 -14.42 11.94
N LEU A 69 17.66 -13.20 11.94
CA LEU A 69 17.06 -12.07 12.65
C LEU A 69 15.58 -11.92 12.25
N PRO A 70 14.67 -11.56 13.17
CA PRO A 70 13.28 -11.29 12.82
C PRO A 70 13.21 -10.15 11.79
N LEU A 71 12.19 -10.17 10.90
CA LEU A 71 12.07 -9.22 9.79
C LEU A 71 12.17 -7.75 10.19
N HIS A 72 11.64 -7.39 11.37
CA HIS A 72 11.71 -6.02 11.88
C HIS A 72 13.14 -5.61 12.29
N GLU A 73 13.99 -6.56 12.68
CA GLU A 73 15.39 -6.32 13.03
C GLU A 73 16.28 -6.33 11.79
N ILE A 74 15.93 -7.15 10.77
CA ILE A 74 16.51 -7.04 9.42
C ILE A 74 16.20 -5.67 8.83
N ALA A 75 14.93 -5.23 8.89
CA ALA A 75 14.54 -3.91 8.40
C ALA A 75 15.36 -2.81 9.06
N LYS A 76 15.39 -2.75 10.40
CA LYS A 76 16.25 -1.79 11.14
C LYS A 76 17.72 -1.79 10.73
N LYS A 77 18.28 -2.92 10.31
CA LYS A 77 19.68 -3.01 9.86
C LYS A 77 19.88 -2.38 8.47
N TYR A 78 18.88 -2.44 7.61
CA TYR A 78 18.92 -1.91 6.24
C TYR A 78 17.99 -0.70 6.05
N ASP A 79 17.46 -0.15 7.14
CA ASP A 79 16.73 1.11 7.22
C ASP A 79 17.73 2.23 6.90
N GLY A 80 17.79 2.59 5.63
CA GLY A 80 18.77 3.54 5.14
C GLY A 80 18.55 3.81 3.67
N VAL A 81 18.21 5.06 3.40
CA VAL A 81 18.17 5.61 2.05
C VAL A 81 19.23 6.68 1.99
N ASP A 82 20.37 6.35 1.38
CA ASP A 82 21.50 7.25 1.28
C ASP A 82 21.32 8.17 0.07
N VAL A 83 21.43 9.48 0.26
CA VAL A 83 21.43 10.47 -0.83
C VAL A 83 22.86 10.83 -1.18
N MET A 84 23.18 10.80 -2.46
CA MET A 84 24.53 11.02 -2.98
C MET A 84 24.51 11.75 -4.31
N ASP A 85 25.69 12.09 -4.85
CA ASP A 85 25.80 12.61 -6.20
C ASP A 85 25.51 11.50 -7.22
N GLY A 86 24.83 11.88 -8.31
CA GLY A 86 24.59 11.00 -9.44
C GLY A 86 25.81 10.91 -10.36
N ASN A 87 25.73 10.03 -11.35
CA ASN A 87 26.86 9.75 -12.26
C ASN A 87 27.20 10.93 -13.19
N ALA A 88 26.24 11.86 -13.40
CA ALA A 88 26.43 13.06 -14.18
C ALA A 88 26.45 14.31 -13.29
N PRO A 89 27.23 15.37 -13.63
CA PRO A 89 27.28 16.60 -12.85
C PRO A 89 25.90 17.21 -12.60
N GLY A 90 25.61 17.54 -11.35
CA GLY A 90 24.35 18.17 -10.93
C GLY A 90 23.16 17.21 -10.78
N THR A 91 23.33 15.92 -11.09
CA THR A 91 22.33 14.88 -10.81
C THR A 91 22.49 14.32 -9.41
N ALA A 92 21.43 13.67 -8.91
CA ALA A 92 21.41 13.03 -7.60
C ALA A 92 21.15 11.55 -7.76
N ALA A 93 21.68 10.75 -6.83
CA ALA A 93 21.30 9.37 -6.70
C ALA A 93 20.84 9.07 -5.29
N VAL A 94 19.99 8.07 -5.19
CA VAL A 94 19.46 7.53 -3.96
C VAL A 94 19.83 6.06 -3.93
N GLN A 95 20.40 5.59 -2.83
CA GLN A 95 20.78 4.19 -2.66
C GLN A 95 19.90 3.54 -1.61
N THR A 96 19.16 2.53 -2.04
CA THR A 96 18.40 1.66 -1.15
C THR A 96 19.25 0.44 -0.81
N GLN A 97 19.52 0.24 0.47
CA GLN A 97 20.24 -0.94 0.95
C GLN A 97 19.28 -2.12 1.12
N SER A 98 19.77 -3.34 0.87
CA SER A 98 19.04 -4.58 1.15
C SER A 98 20.01 -5.67 1.63
N PRO A 99 19.50 -6.74 2.28
CA PRO A 99 20.32 -7.90 2.63
C PRO A 99 21.03 -8.54 1.43
N SER A 100 20.46 -8.40 0.25
CA SER A 100 20.95 -8.97 -1.02
C SER A 100 21.86 -8.04 -1.82
N GLY A 101 22.14 -6.83 -1.33
CA GLY A 101 22.93 -5.82 -2.00
C GLY A 101 22.17 -4.51 -2.21
N ALA A 102 22.90 -3.45 -2.53
CA ALA A 102 22.31 -2.13 -2.72
C ALA A 102 21.81 -1.92 -4.16
N VAL A 103 20.71 -1.19 -4.30
CA VAL A 103 20.24 -0.65 -5.57
C VAL A 103 20.42 0.86 -5.53
N ARG A 104 21.21 1.40 -6.46
CA ARG A 104 21.36 2.85 -6.61
C ARG A 104 20.51 3.34 -7.77
N ILE A 105 19.72 4.36 -7.52
CA ILE A 105 18.76 4.95 -8.46
C ILE A 105 19.18 6.39 -8.68
N THR A 106 19.56 6.75 -9.91
CA THR A 106 19.75 8.14 -10.27
C THR A 106 18.39 8.79 -10.46
N VAL A 107 18.13 9.86 -9.72
CA VAL A 107 16.87 10.62 -9.76
C VAL A 107 16.99 11.71 -10.82
N PRO A 108 16.07 11.80 -11.80
CA PRO A 108 16.22 12.70 -12.93
C PRO A 108 16.10 14.17 -12.50
N GLY A 109 16.74 15.06 -13.25
CA GLY A 109 16.74 16.50 -12.97
C GLY A 109 17.95 16.96 -12.17
N LYS A 110 17.93 18.24 -11.79
CA LYS A 110 19.00 18.87 -11.01
C LYS A 110 18.61 18.93 -9.54
N LYS A 111 19.55 18.67 -8.63
CA LYS A 111 19.34 18.89 -7.18
C LYS A 111 18.77 20.30 -6.93
N SER A 112 17.77 20.37 -6.08
CA SER A 112 17.09 21.60 -5.67
C SER A 112 16.94 21.61 -4.15
N GLU A 113 16.51 22.76 -3.60
CA GLU A 113 16.07 22.83 -2.21
C GLU A 113 14.99 21.79 -1.94
N THR A 114 15.18 21.02 -0.87
CA THR A 114 14.27 19.95 -0.45
C THR A 114 12.92 20.52 -0.04
N ARG A 115 11.84 20.02 -0.66
CA ARG A 115 10.46 20.45 -0.38
C ARG A 115 9.51 19.26 -0.38
N PRO A 116 8.50 19.23 0.50
CA PRO A 116 7.48 18.19 0.45
C PRO A 116 6.79 18.12 -0.91
N ALA A 117 6.54 16.90 -1.38
CA ALA A 117 5.76 16.65 -2.58
C ALA A 117 4.33 17.17 -2.42
N GLN A 118 3.74 17.56 -3.55
CA GLN A 118 2.33 17.91 -3.61
C GLN A 118 1.52 16.60 -3.64
N LEU A 119 0.62 16.39 -2.67
CA LEU A 119 -0.18 15.15 -2.56
C LEU A 119 -1.66 15.38 -2.91
N LYS A 120 -1.99 16.51 -3.53
CA LYS A 120 -3.38 16.82 -3.91
C LYS A 120 -3.87 15.77 -4.91
N GLY A 121 -5.03 15.17 -4.63
CA GLY A 121 -5.63 14.14 -5.47
C GLY A 121 -5.07 12.73 -5.24
N VAL A 122 -3.96 12.57 -4.51
CA VAL A 122 -3.40 11.25 -4.21
C VAL A 122 -4.28 10.54 -3.17
N PRO A 123 -4.86 9.36 -3.48
CA PRO A 123 -5.66 8.63 -2.52
C PRO A 123 -4.82 8.11 -1.35
N ILE A 124 -5.45 7.99 -0.17
CA ILE A 124 -4.81 7.43 1.04
C ILE A 124 -4.23 6.05 0.73
N GLY A 125 -3.01 5.80 1.22
CA GLY A 125 -2.31 4.52 1.07
C GLY A 125 -1.33 4.45 -0.11
N HIS A 126 -1.34 5.43 -1.03
CA HIS A 126 -0.38 5.47 -2.14
C HIS A 126 0.92 6.18 -1.77
N PHE A 127 0.85 7.22 -0.94
CA PHE A 127 2.03 7.81 -0.32
C PHE A 127 2.40 7.03 0.95
N ILE A 128 3.58 6.44 0.95
CA ILE A 128 4.13 5.63 2.06
C ILE A 128 5.48 6.17 2.55
N GLY A 129 5.83 7.39 2.14
CA GLY A 129 7.06 8.04 2.57
C GLY A 129 7.03 8.39 4.05
N GLU A 130 8.16 8.22 4.72
CA GLU A 130 8.35 8.50 6.14
C GLU A 130 9.27 9.70 6.34
N GLY A 131 9.00 10.48 7.39
CA GLY A 131 9.83 11.60 7.80
C GLY A 131 9.83 12.78 6.83
N ALA A 132 10.89 13.58 6.92
CA ALA A 132 11.12 14.70 6.00
C ALA A 132 11.60 14.18 4.64
N PRO A 133 11.37 14.94 3.54
CA PRO A 133 11.90 14.53 2.25
C PRO A 133 13.43 14.48 2.26
N LEU A 134 14.00 13.53 1.54
CA LEU A 134 15.45 13.28 1.51
C LEU A 134 16.14 14.05 0.38
N LEU A 135 15.46 14.16 -0.76
CA LEU A 135 15.99 14.74 -1.97
C LEU A 135 14.84 15.36 -2.77
N THR A 136 15.08 16.55 -3.30
CA THR A 136 14.24 17.13 -4.36
C THR A 136 15.10 17.43 -5.58
N THR A 137 14.59 17.08 -6.76
CA THR A 137 15.19 17.49 -8.03
C THR A 137 14.17 18.25 -8.89
N ALA A 138 14.67 19.20 -9.67
CA ALA A 138 13.89 19.99 -10.60
C ALA A 138 14.12 19.52 -12.05
N LEU A 139 13.01 19.37 -12.78
CA LEU A 139 12.95 19.12 -14.22
C LEU A 139 12.14 20.23 -14.88
N SER A 140 12.18 20.30 -16.21
CA SER A 140 11.29 21.21 -16.96
C SER A 140 9.83 20.81 -16.76
N GLY A 141 9.07 21.64 -16.05
CA GLY A 141 7.64 21.42 -15.80
C GLY A 141 7.32 20.32 -14.79
N ALA A 142 8.30 19.80 -14.05
CA ALA A 142 8.09 18.80 -13.02
C ALA A 142 9.14 18.89 -11.91
N THR A 143 8.80 18.34 -10.75
CA THR A 143 9.75 18.09 -9.67
C THR A 143 9.70 16.62 -9.29
N THR A 144 10.79 16.10 -8.73
CA THR A 144 10.73 14.82 -8.00
C THR A 144 11.13 15.04 -6.57
N THR A 145 10.48 14.34 -5.65
CA THR A 145 10.81 14.36 -4.24
C THR A 145 10.87 12.93 -3.71
N THR A 146 12.03 12.53 -3.18
CA THR A 146 12.26 11.20 -2.63
C THR A 146 12.11 11.17 -1.12
N TYR A 147 11.48 10.11 -0.63
CA TYR A 147 11.28 9.80 0.78
C TYR A 147 11.82 8.42 1.11
N SER A 148 12.22 8.22 2.36
CA SER A 148 12.44 6.87 2.88
C SER A 148 11.09 6.16 3.02
N THR A 149 11.10 4.83 2.93
CA THR A 149 10.00 3.97 3.35
C THR A 149 10.56 2.88 4.27
N PRO A 150 9.73 2.09 4.97
CA PRO A 150 10.23 1.00 5.83
C PRO A 150 11.11 -0.02 5.12
N HIS A 151 10.96 -0.16 3.80
CA HIS A 151 11.63 -1.20 3.02
C HIS A 151 12.31 -0.64 1.76
N GLY A 152 12.58 0.67 1.70
CA GLY A 152 13.22 1.27 0.54
C GLY A 152 12.94 2.74 0.42
N SER A 153 12.57 3.19 -0.78
CA SER A 153 12.30 4.59 -1.04
C SER A 153 11.13 4.78 -2.00
N GLN A 154 10.43 5.90 -1.84
CA GLN A 154 9.40 6.33 -2.78
C GLN A 154 9.79 7.69 -3.33
N THR A 155 9.85 7.80 -4.65
CA THR A 155 10.09 9.07 -5.34
C THR A 155 8.80 9.53 -5.97
N LEU A 156 8.27 10.66 -5.52
CA LEU A 156 7.07 11.24 -6.10
C LEU A 156 7.45 12.23 -7.20
N ILE A 157 6.93 12.00 -8.40
CA ILE A 157 7.01 12.90 -9.53
C ILE A 157 5.79 13.83 -9.47
N THR A 158 6.02 15.13 -9.28
CA THR A 158 4.97 16.15 -9.39
C THR A 158 5.06 16.80 -10.78
N VAL A 159 4.07 16.57 -11.62
CA VAL A 159 3.95 17.12 -12.97
C VAL A 159 3.14 18.42 -12.90
N GLU A 160 3.73 19.57 -13.20
CA GLU A 160 3.11 20.87 -12.97
C GLU A 160 2.25 21.36 -14.15
N SER A 161 2.45 20.83 -15.35
CA SER A 161 1.69 21.23 -16.54
C SER A 161 1.74 20.20 -17.67
N ASP A 162 0.89 20.39 -18.67
CA ASP A 162 0.80 19.59 -19.89
C ASP A 162 2.04 19.65 -20.79
N LYS A 163 2.94 20.61 -20.52
CA LYS A 163 4.24 20.79 -21.21
C LYS A 163 5.39 20.01 -20.57
N ALA A 164 5.14 19.34 -19.45
CA ALA A 164 6.13 18.51 -18.77
C ALA A 164 6.49 17.26 -19.59
N LEU A 165 7.60 16.63 -19.24
CA LEU A 165 7.98 15.33 -19.81
C LEU A 165 6.92 14.26 -19.48
N ARG A 166 6.77 13.28 -20.38
CA ARG A 166 5.99 12.06 -20.11
C ARG A 166 6.83 10.90 -19.63
N ASP A 167 8.08 10.85 -20.08
CA ASP A 167 9.04 9.82 -19.73
C ASP A 167 10.00 10.33 -18.65
N TYR A 168 9.92 9.73 -17.47
CA TYR A 168 10.83 9.98 -16.36
C TYR A 168 11.81 8.82 -16.24
N ARG A 169 13.09 9.13 -16.37
CA ARG A 169 14.16 8.14 -16.53
C ARG A 169 14.97 8.05 -15.25
N PHE A 170 15.08 6.84 -14.72
CA PHE A 170 15.78 6.51 -13.49
C PHE A 170 16.89 5.49 -13.80
N PRO A 171 18.11 5.95 -14.17
CA PRO A 171 19.25 5.05 -14.35
C PRO A 171 19.52 4.26 -13.07
N LEU A 172 19.61 2.93 -13.22
CA LEU A 172 19.87 2.00 -12.14
C LEU A 172 21.34 1.58 -12.18
N ALA A 173 21.99 1.55 -11.02
CA ALA A 173 23.23 0.80 -10.84
C ALA A 173 22.93 -0.41 -9.95
N LEU A 174 22.93 -1.58 -10.58
CA LEU A 174 22.64 -2.86 -9.96
C LEU A 174 23.95 -3.61 -9.65
N ALA A 175 23.91 -4.53 -8.68
CA ALA A 175 25.04 -5.42 -8.42
C ALA A 175 25.36 -6.29 -9.67
N ALA A 176 26.64 -6.62 -9.87
CA ALA A 176 27.09 -7.36 -11.04
C ALA A 176 26.29 -8.66 -11.27
N GLY A 177 25.84 -8.88 -12.50
CA GLY A 177 25.01 -10.02 -12.88
C GLY A 177 23.53 -9.91 -12.48
N SER A 178 23.12 -8.85 -11.79
CA SER A 178 21.72 -8.57 -11.52
C SER A 178 20.99 -8.07 -12.77
N THR A 179 19.67 -8.27 -12.82
CA THR A 179 18.81 -7.79 -13.93
C THR A 179 17.52 -7.20 -13.38
N ALA A 180 16.96 -6.21 -14.08
CA ALA A 180 15.63 -5.66 -13.83
C ALA A 180 14.70 -6.03 -14.98
N LYS A 181 13.50 -6.54 -14.69
CA LYS A 181 12.51 -6.92 -15.70
C LYS A 181 11.10 -6.52 -15.30
N VAL A 182 10.34 -6.01 -16.27
CA VAL A 182 8.90 -5.73 -16.09
C VAL A 182 8.14 -7.05 -16.03
N GLU A 183 7.27 -7.18 -15.05
CA GLU A 183 6.38 -8.34 -14.87
C GLU A 183 4.99 -8.08 -15.48
N ALA A 184 4.16 -9.12 -15.55
CA ALA A 184 2.83 -9.05 -16.16
C ALA A 184 1.88 -8.06 -15.45
N ASP A 185 2.09 -7.78 -14.17
CA ASP A 185 1.32 -6.82 -13.37
C ASP A 185 1.86 -5.38 -13.47
N GLY A 186 2.87 -5.14 -14.31
CA GLY A 186 3.49 -3.83 -14.51
C GLY A 186 4.53 -3.45 -13.46
N SER A 187 4.76 -4.28 -12.44
CA SER A 187 5.89 -4.11 -11.51
C SER A 187 7.21 -4.42 -12.20
N VAL A 188 8.33 -4.09 -11.54
CA VAL A 188 9.67 -4.48 -12.01
C VAL A 188 10.39 -5.28 -10.94
N LEU A 189 10.72 -6.53 -11.22
CA LEU A 189 11.55 -7.34 -10.33
C LEU A 189 13.03 -7.19 -10.66
N ILE A 190 13.81 -6.91 -9.62
CA ILE A 190 15.27 -6.97 -9.64
C ILE A 190 15.69 -8.34 -9.12
N ARG A 191 16.45 -9.06 -9.93
CA ARG A 191 16.98 -10.39 -9.61
C ARG A 191 18.48 -10.38 -9.62
N ASP A 192 19.10 -11.08 -8.67
CA ASP A 192 20.55 -11.27 -8.65
C ASP A 192 21.03 -12.25 -9.74
N ALA A 193 22.35 -12.47 -9.82
CA ALA A 193 22.96 -13.42 -10.75
C ALA A 193 22.49 -14.87 -10.58
N ALA A 194 21.90 -15.23 -9.43
CA ALA A 194 21.33 -16.55 -9.17
C ALA A 194 19.81 -16.60 -9.47
N GLY A 195 19.22 -15.52 -9.98
CA GLY A 195 17.79 -15.42 -10.32
C GLY A 195 16.87 -15.12 -9.13
N ARG A 196 17.42 -14.89 -7.93
CA ARG A 196 16.65 -14.59 -6.72
C ARG A 196 16.18 -13.14 -6.74
N VAL A 197 14.92 -12.90 -6.39
CA VAL A 197 14.38 -11.54 -6.26
C VAL A 197 15.04 -10.85 -5.06
N THR A 198 15.62 -9.68 -5.31
CA THR A 198 16.30 -8.86 -4.29
C THR A 198 15.49 -7.61 -3.96
N SER A 199 14.82 -7.05 -4.95
CA SER A 199 14.01 -5.84 -4.82
C SER A 199 12.93 -5.79 -5.90
N THR A 200 11.93 -4.95 -5.68
CA THR A 200 10.86 -4.70 -6.64
C THR A 200 10.58 -3.20 -6.73
N PHE A 201 10.33 -2.71 -7.94
CA PHE A 201 9.51 -1.51 -8.09
C PHE A 201 8.05 -1.96 -8.16
N VAL A 202 7.24 -1.52 -7.20
CA VAL A 202 5.80 -1.83 -7.19
C VAL A 202 5.12 -1.26 -8.43
N SER A 203 4.02 -1.86 -8.89
CA SER A 203 3.31 -1.36 -10.07
C SER A 203 3.04 0.14 -9.97
N PRO A 204 3.34 0.91 -11.04
CA PRO A 204 3.30 2.37 -10.97
C PRO A 204 1.86 2.86 -10.84
N TRP A 205 1.69 3.97 -10.15
CA TRP A 205 0.43 4.71 -10.15
C TRP A 205 0.65 6.19 -10.48
N ALA A 206 -0.40 6.82 -10.98
CA ALA A 206 -0.45 8.27 -11.21
C ALA A 206 -1.88 8.78 -10.99
N PHE A 207 -2.00 9.95 -10.37
CA PHE A 207 -3.26 10.64 -10.14
C PHE A 207 -3.15 12.11 -10.50
N ASP A 208 -4.23 12.66 -11.06
CA ASP A 208 -4.35 14.09 -11.30
C ASP A 208 -4.82 14.84 -10.03
N ALA A 209 -4.85 16.17 -10.08
CA ALA A 209 -5.20 16.99 -8.92
C ALA A 209 -6.67 16.84 -8.45
N ASP A 210 -7.54 16.23 -9.26
CA ASP A 210 -8.92 15.87 -8.90
C ASP A 210 -9.00 14.44 -8.32
N GLY A 211 -7.87 13.73 -8.28
CA GLY A 211 -7.77 12.33 -7.85
C GLY A 211 -8.23 11.31 -8.88
N LYS A 212 -8.32 11.70 -10.15
CA LYS A 212 -8.61 10.75 -11.23
C LYS A 212 -7.33 9.97 -11.56
N PRO A 213 -7.41 8.65 -11.72
CA PRO A 213 -6.27 7.85 -12.13
C PRO A 213 -5.82 8.26 -13.53
N VAL A 214 -4.51 8.32 -13.72
CA VAL A 214 -3.88 8.56 -15.02
C VAL A 214 -3.05 7.34 -15.38
N ALA A 215 -3.15 6.89 -16.63
CA ALA A 215 -2.43 5.72 -17.08
C ALA A 215 -0.93 5.96 -16.98
N THR A 216 -0.22 4.99 -16.39
CA THR A 216 1.23 5.01 -16.24
C THR A 216 1.78 3.61 -16.41
N THR A 217 2.97 3.50 -16.98
CA THR A 217 3.62 2.20 -17.21
C THR A 217 5.11 2.29 -16.97
N PHE A 218 5.71 1.16 -16.57
CA PHE A 218 7.15 0.99 -16.55
C PHE A 218 7.65 0.25 -17.78
N ARG A 219 8.87 0.56 -18.16
CA ARG A 219 9.69 -0.20 -19.11
C ARG A 219 11.16 -0.09 -18.71
N ILE A 220 11.93 -1.11 -19.07
CA ILE A 220 13.39 -1.12 -18.89
C ILE A 220 14.04 -0.86 -20.25
N GLU A 221 14.87 0.17 -20.32
CA GLU A 221 15.77 0.44 -21.46
C GLU A 221 17.20 0.33 -20.94
N ASP A 222 17.91 -0.72 -21.35
CA ASP A 222 19.21 -1.11 -20.81
C ASP A 222 19.15 -1.24 -19.28
N ASP A 223 19.88 -0.40 -18.54
CA ASP A 223 19.86 -0.35 -17.07
C ASP A 223 19.01 0.84 -16.55
N THR A 224 18.04 1.33 -17.33
CA THR A 224 17.21 2.48 -16.95
C THR A 224 15.77 2.06 -16.75
N LEU A 225 15.24 2.29 -15.54
CA LEU A 225 13.80 2.29 -15.32
C LEU A 225 13.22 3.55 -15.93
N VAL A 226 12.24 3.41 -16.82
CA VAL A 226 11.49 4.54 -17.34
C VAL A 226 10.03 4.39 -16.99
N GLN A 227 9.49 5.43 -16.37
CA GLN A 227 8.07 5.57 -16.18
C GLN A 227 7.50 6.51 -17.22
N HIS A 228 6.51 6.01 -17.97
CA HIS A 228 5.71 6.81 -18.88
C HIS A 228 4.39 7.19 -18.20
N ILE A 229 4.03 8.47 -18.18
CA ILE A 229 2.76 8.98 -17.66
C ILE A 229 1.93 9.60 -18.80
N ASP A 230 0.76 9.01 -19.05
CA ASP A 230 -0.14 9.37 -20.17
C ASP A 230 -1.20 10.41 -19.76
N PHE A 231 -0.75 11.61 -19.42
CA PHE A 231 -1.59 12.79 -19.22
C PHE A 231 -1.81 13.57 -20.54
N ASN A 232 -2.59 14.64 -20.51
CA ASN A 232 -2.68 15.68 -21.54
C ASN A 232 -3.28 16.95 -20.93
N SER A 233 -3.63 17.94 -21.75
CA SER A 233 -4.16 19.23 -21.29
C SER A 233 -5.54 19.13 -20.61
N SER A 234 -6.27 18.03 -20.73
CA SER A 234 -7.55 17.81 -20.04
C SER A 234 -7.41 17.32 -18.60
N ASN A 235 -6.22 16.89 -18.17
CA ASN A 235 -5.98 16.47 -16.79
C ASN A 235 -5.88 17.69 -15.86
N ALA A 236 -6.25 17.49 -14.59
CA ALA A 236 -6.05 18.51 -13.57
C ALA A 236 -4.60 18.48 -13.04
N PHE A 237 -3.91 19.62 -13.08
CA PHE A 237 -2.54 19.74 -12.57
C PHE A 237 -2.50 20.31 -11.14
N PRO A 238 -1.48 19.98 -10.33
CA PRO A 238 -0.40 19.05 -10.66
C PRO A 238 -0.84 17.58 -10.62
N LEU A 239 -0.23 16.74 -11.47
CA LEU A 239 -0.34 15.28 -11.30
C LEU A 239 0.76 14.79 -10.38
N THR A 240 0.49 13.70 -9.67
CA THR A 240 1.48 13.00 -8.86
C THR A 240 1.57 11.55 -9.31
N ALA A 241 2.79 11.06 -9.50
CA ALA A 241 3.07 9.66 -9.83
C ALA A 241 4.22 9.11 -8.99
N ASP A 242 4.30 7.79 -8.84
CA ASP A 242 5.43 7.14 -8.17
C ASP A 242 6.31 6.35 -9.11
N PRO A 243 7.60 6.29 -8.78
CA PRO A 243 8.12 4.96 -8.53
C PRO A 243 8.43 4.77 -7.04
N SER A 244 8.07 3.58 -6.53
CA SER A 244 8.43 3.11 -5.21
C SER A 244 9.22 1.81 -5.32
N ILE A 245 10.44 1.82 -4.79
CA ILE A 245 11.28 0.62 -4.68
C ILE A 245 11.16 0.05 -3.28
N GLN A 246 11.00 -1.27 -3.21
CA GLN A 246 10.97 -2.03 -1.98
C GLN A 246 11.96 -3.19 -2.10
N TRP A 247 12.87 -3.34 -1.13
CA TRP A 247 13.60 -4.58 -1.00
C TRP A 247 12.69 -5.65 -0.40
N VAL A 248 12.82 -6.89 -0.88
CA VAL A 248 11.92 -7.98 -0.47
C VAL A 248 12.67 -8.88 0.51
N PRO A 249 12.22 -9.03 1.75
CA PRO A 249 12.76 -10.05 2.63
C PRO A 249 12.40 -11.45 2.12
N TRP A 250 13.37 -12.36 2.06
CA TRP A 250 13.18 -13.76 1.63
C TRP A 250 11.97 -14.48 2.27
N PRO A 251 11.62 -14.27 3.56
CA PRO A 251 10.41 -14.86 4.17
C PRO A 251 9.07 -14.36 3.62
N VAL A 252 9.02 -13.15 3.02
CA VAL A 252 7.77 -12.53 2.55
C VAL A 252 7.34 -13.08 1.18
N LEU A 253 8.31 -13.49 0.34
CA LEU A 253 8.01 -14.07 -0.98
C LEU A 253 7.36 -15.46 -0.86
N ALA A 254 7.72 -16.26 0.15
CA ALA A 254 7.21 -17.62 0.36
C ALA A 254 5.72 -17.71 0.71
N LEU A 255 5.08 -16.59 1.09
CA LEU A 255 3.66 -16.54 1.45
C LEU A 255 2.74 -16.11 0.28
N ARG A 256 3.33 -15.77 -0.87
CA ARG A 256 2.59 -15.36 -2.08
C ARG A 256 2.83 -16.30 -3.27
N CYS A 257 3.39 -17.48 -3.02
CA CYS A 257 3.53 -18.57 -3.98
C CYS A 257 2.65 -19.75 -3.58
#